data_AF-A0A7K3XZJ8-F1
#
_entry.id   AF-A0A7K3XZJ8-F1
#
_cell.length_a   1.000
_cell.length_b   1.000
_cell.length_c   1.000
_cell.angle_alpha   90.00
_cell.angle_beta   90.00
_cell.angle_gamma   90.00
#
_symmetry.space_group_name_H-M   'P 1'
#
loop_
_entity.id
_entity.type
_entity.pdbx_description
1 polymer ?
#
loop_
_entity_poly.entity_id
_entity_poly.type
_entity_poly.pdbx_seq_one_letter_code
_entity_poly.pdbx_strand_id
1 'polypeptide(L)'
;MATDTVLEPVASVVDGVAVTVNYRTENGIPVSDQEIRAYIDRGNCHHPGCTVRGLDLTVDGDDIDIRYDLSPMPFERIRRITGYLVGTMDRWNDAKTAEEADRVKHSVPANCGCFEGK
;
A
#
# COMPACT_ATOMS: atom_id res chain seq x y z
N MET A 1 16.89 -22.86 -31.92
CA MET A 1 16.88 -22.81 -30.45
C MET A 1 17.10 -21.35 -30.10
N ALA A 2 16.03 -20.59 -29.85
CA ALA A 2 16.19 -19.20 -29.42
C ALA A 2 16.76 -19.24 -28.01
N THR A 3 17.95 -18.68 -27.84
CA THR A 3 18.49 -18.41 -26.51
C THR A 3 17.57 -17.39 -25.88
N ASP A 4 16.84 -17.81 -24.86
CA ASP A 4 16.13 -16.90 -23.97
C ASP A 4 17.21 -16.09 -23.25
N THR A 5 17.61 -14.97 -23.84
CA THR A 5 18.54 -14.03 -23.22
C THR A 5 17.79 -13.41 -22.05
N VAL A 6 17.95 -13.98 -20.86
CA VAL A 6 17.41 -13.41 -19.63
C VAL A 6 18.15 -12.11 -19.37
N LEU A 7 17.49 -10.98 -19.62
CA LEU A 7 18.01 -9.66 -19.29
C LEU A 7 17.86 -9.45 -17.79
N GLU A 8 18.96 -9.04 -17.14
CA GLU A 8 18.95 -8.78 -15.70
C GLU A 8 18.02 -7.60 -15.36
N PRO A 9 17.22 -7.72 -14.28
CA PRO A 9 16.32 -6.66 -13.87
C PRO A 9 17.08 -5.43 -13.38
N VAL A 10 16.60 -4.25 -13.78
CA VAL A 10 17.15 -2.97 -13.33
C VAL A 10 16.39 -2.52 -12.09
N ALA A 11 17.07 -2.57 -10.95
CA ALA A 11 16.56 -2.03 -9.69
C ALA A 11 16.95 -0.56 -9.52
N SER A 12 16.00 0.29 -9.14
CA SER A 12 16.21 1.71 -8.87
C SER A 12 15.28 2.21 -7.76
N VAL A 13 15.51 3.43 -7.29
CA VAL A 13 14.65 4.10 -6.31
C VAL A 13 14.27 5.46 -6.87
N VAL A 14 12.96 5.70 -7.00
CA VAL A 14 12.42 6.99 -7.49
C VAL A 14 11.48 7.53 -6.43
N ASP A 15 11.77 8.72 -5.92
CA ASP A 15 11.00 9.43 -4.90
C ASP A 15 10.69 8.59 -3.63
N GLY A 16 11.61 7.68 -3.27
CA GLY A 16 11.49 6.80 -2.11
C GLY A 16 10.68 5.52 -2.36
N VAL A 17 10.20 5.29 -3.58
CA VAL A 17 9.54 4.06 -4.02
C VAL A 17 10.58 3.13 -4.63
N ALA A 18 10.57 1.85 -4.23
CA ALA A 18 11.43 0.84 -4.82
C ALA A 18 10.89 0.43 -6.20
N VAL A 19 11.73 0.47 -7.23
CA VAL A 19 11.31 0.20 -8.61
C VAL A 19 12.16 -0.90 -9.20
N THR A 20 11.50 -1.92 -9.75
CA THR A 20 12.15 -3.02 -10.50
C THR A 20 11.66 -2.98 -11.94
N VAL A 21 12.58 -2.89 -12.90
CA VAL A 21 12.24 -2.94 -14.34
C VAL A 21 12.80 -4.21 -14.95
N ASN A 22 11.92 -5.09 -15.42
CA ASN A 22 12.24 -6.34 -16.09
C ASN A 22 12.06 -6.16 -17.60
N TYR A 23 13.12 -6.32 -18.38
CA TYR A 23 13.03 -6.29 -19.85
C TYR A 23 12.90 -7.72 -20.37
N ARG A 24 11.79 -8.03 -21.06
CA ARG A 24 11.55 -9.36 -21.65
C ARG A 24 12.19 -9.52 -23.04
N THR A 25 12.43 -8.42 -23.74
CA THR A 25 12.99 -8.40 -25.09
C THR A 25 14.17 -7.44 -25.19
N GLU A 26 15.10 -7.73 -26.10
CA GLU A 26 16.31 -6.91 -26.33
C GLU A 26 16.01 -5.51 -26.89
N ASN A 27 14.81 -5.31 -27.46
CA ASN A 27 14.34 -4.04 -28.02
C ASN A 27 13.45 -3.23 -27.05
N GLY A 28 13.39 -3.62 -25.76
CA GLY A 28 12.55 -2.92 -24.79
C GLY A 28 12.92 -1.44 -24.67
N ILE A 29 11.93 -0.57 -24.74
CA ILE A 29 12.14 0.89 -24.63
C ILE A 29 12.56 1.20 -23.18
N PRO A 30 13.66 1.96 -22.98
CA PRO A 30 14.08 2.36 -21.64
C PRO A 30 13.03 3.22 -20.95
N VAL A 31 12.60 2.80 -19.76
CA VAL A 31 11.65 3.57 -18.95
C VAL A 31 12.39 4.70 -18.24
N SER A 32 11.93 5.93 -18.43
CA SER A 32 12.54 7.11 -17.80
C SER A 32 12.00 7.37 -16.38
N ASP A 33 12.77 8.06 -15.54
CA ASP A 33 12.32 8.47 -14.20
C ASP A 33 11.03 9.30 -14.24
N GLN A 34 10.83 10.13 -15.28
CA GLN A 34 9.61 10.92 -15.43
C GLN A 34 8.38 10.03 -15.64
N GLU A 35 8.53 8.97 -16.43
CA GLU A 35 7.49 7.99 -16.68
C GLU A 35 7.20 7.15 -15.43
N ILE A 36 8.25 6.72 -14.72
CA ILE A 36 8.13 6.04 -13.42
C ILE A 36 7.34 6.90 -12.43
N ARG A 37 7.64 8.19 -12.32
CA ARG A 37 6.87 9.14 -11.48
C ARG A 37 5.42 9.20 -11.89
N ALA A 38 5.13 9.26 -13.19
CA ALA A 38 3.75 9.26 -13.68
C ALA A 38 3.01 7.96 -13.30
N TYR A 39 3.68 6.80 -13.32
CA TYR A 39 3.09 5.54 -12.86
C TYR A 39 2.84 5.49 -11.35
N ILE A 40 3.75 6.05 -10.55
CA ILE A 40 3.57 6.20 -9.09
C ILE A 40 2.37 7.10 -8.79
N ASP A 41 2.30 8.27 -9.44
CA ASP A 41 1.19 9.21 -9.28
C ASP A 41 -0.14 8.59 -9.70
N ARG A 42 -0.15 7.87 -10.83
CA ARG A 42 -1.33 7.11 -11.29
C ARG A 42 -1.77 6.09 -10.23
N GLY A 43 -0.83 5.34 -9.66
CA GLY A 43 -1.12 4.34 -8.63
C GLY A 43 -1.71 4.97 -7.37
N ASN A 44 -1.12 6.07 -6.87
CA ASN A 44 -1.64 6.80 -5.72
C ASN A 44 -3.04 7.39 -5.98
N CYS A 45 -3.31 7.88 -7.20
CA CYS A 45 -4.64 8.39 -7.56
C CYS A 45 -5.71 7.29 -7.67
N HIS A 46 -5.35 6.10 -8.17
CA HIS A 46 -6.29 4.98 -8.33
C HIS A 46 -6.58 4.24 -7.02
N HIS A 47 -5.70 4.37 -6.02
CA HIS A 47 -5.82 3.68 -4.73
C HIS A 47 -5.88 4.68 -3.57
N PRO A 48 -7.00 5.43 -3.42
CA PRO A 48 -7.15 6.38 -2.34
C PRO A 48 -7.08 5.69 -0.98
N GLY A 49 -6.27 6.23 -0.07
CA GLY A 49 -6.03 5.64 1.26
C GLY A 49 -4.88 4.62 1.31
N CYS A 50 -4.21 4.38 0.19
CA CYS A 50 -2.94 3.65 0.12
C CYS A 50 -1.86 4.53 -0.48
N THR A 51 -0.59 4.21 -0.19
CA THR A 51 0.58 4.78 -0.86
C THR A 51 1.30 3.67 -1.61
N VAL A 52 1.76 3.96 -2.84
CA VAL A 52 2.65 3.06 -3.57
C VAL A 52 3.99 3.01 -2.85
N ARG A 53 4.43 1.83 -2.43
CA ARG A 53 5.76 1.57 -1.83
C ARG A 53 6.72 0.91 -2.80
N GLY A 54 6.19 0.12 -3.73
CA GLY A 54 6.97 -0.58 -4.74
C GLY A 54 6.28 -0.56 -6.09
N LEU A 55 7.08 -0.59 -7.14
CA LEU A 55 6.63 -0.61 -8.53
C LEU A 55 7.45 -1.66 -9.29
N ASP A 56 6.80 -2.72 -9.74
CA ASP A 56 7.42 -3.70 -10.63
C ASP A 56 6.89 -3.48 -12.05
N LEU A 57 7.80 -3.19 -12.96
CA LEU A 57 7.54 -2.98 -14.38
C LEU A 57 8.07 -4.17 -15.18
N THR A 58 7.26 -4.68 -16.11
CA THR A 58 7.71 -5.67 -17.10
C THR A 58 7.50 -5.08 -18.49
N VAL A 59 8.60 -4.83 -19.19
CA VAL A 59 8.61 -4.24 -20.53
C VAL A 59 8.71 -5.35 -21.57
N ASP A 60 7.72 -5.42 -22.46
CA ASP A 60 7.66 -6.35 -23.59
C ASP A 60 7.52 -5.58 -24.90
N GLY A 61 8.64 -5.15 -25.47
CA GLY A 61 8.65 -4.30 -26.66
C GLY A 61 8.03 -2.92 -26.36
N ASP A 62 6.84 -2.69 -26.90
CA ASP A 62 6.07 -1.44 -26.74
C ASP A 62 5.05 -1.51 -25.58
N ASP A 63 4.80 -2.69 -25.01
CA ASP A 63 3.85 -2.89 -23.92
C ASP A 63 4.55 -2.92 -22.56
N ILE A 64 3.90 -2.36 -21.53
CA ILE A 64 4.40 -2.34 -20.16
C ILE A 64 3.33 -2.88 -19.21
N ASP A 65 3.64 -3.99 -18.54
CA ASP A 65 2.85 -4.49 -17.41
C ASP A 65 3.32 -3.83 -16.10
N ILE A 66 2.36 -3.40 -15.28
CA ILE A 66 2.61 -2.59 -14.09
C ILE A 66 1.98 -3.26 -12.88
N ARG A 67 2.82 -3.61 -11.90
CA ARG A 67 2.39 -4.15 -10.62
C ARG A 67 2.75 -3.19 -9.49
N TYR A 68 1.73 -2.78 -8.73
CA TYR A 68 1.89 -1.92 -7.56
C TYR A 68 2.00 -2.73 -6.28
N ASP A 69 3.00 -2.44 -5.46
CA ASP A 69 3.02 -2.81 -4.06
C ASP A 69 2.46 -1.64 -3.23
N LEU A 70 1.27 -1.84 -2.67
CA LEU A 70 0.48 -0.81 -1.99
C LEU A 70 0.57 -0.98 -0.49
N SER A 71 0.93 0.08 0.21
CA SER A 71 0.89 0.14 1.67
C SER A 71 -0.33 0.95 2.13
N PRO A 72 -1.17 0.41 3.03
CA PRO A 72 -2.29 1.16 3.57
C PRO A 72 -1.78 2.38 4.35
N MET A 73 -2.38 3.54 4.10
CA MET A 73 -2.06 4.75 4.82
C MET A 73 -2.57 4.63 6.27
N PRO A 74 -1.76 4.98 7.29
CA PRO A 74 -2.20 4.93 8.66
C PRO A 74 -3.36 5.91 8.86
N PHE A 75 -4.45 5.42 9.45
CA PHE A 75 -5.59 6.26 9.84
C PHE A 75 -5.66 6.39 11.36
N GLU A 76 -6.05 7.56 11.83
CA GLU A 76 -6.35 7.77 13.24
C GLU A 76 -7.79 7.33 13.53
N ARG A 77 -7.97 6.60 14.63
CA ARG A 77 -9.31 6.17 15.08
C ARG A 77 -9.88 7.22 16.03
N ILE A 78 -10.83 8.00 15.55
CA ILE A 78 -11.60 8.92 16.40
C ILE A 78 -12.57 8.12 17.27
N ARG A 79 -12.60 8.40 18.58
CA ARG A 79 -13.51 7.77 19.54
C ARG A 79 -14.58 8.77 19.97
N ARG A 80 -15.80 8.29 20.25
CA ARG A 80 -16.84 9.08 20.90
C ARG A 80 -16.97 8.66 22.35
N ILE A 81 -16.68 9.56 23.28
CA ILE A 81 -17.01 9.37 24.70
C ILE A 81 -17.97 10.48 25.12
N THR A 82 -19.13 10.08 25.63
CA THR A 82 -20.20 10.99 26.09
C THR A 82 -20.56 12.11 25.11
N GLY A 83 -20.80 11.77 23.84
CA GLY A 83 -21.34 12.69 22.83
C GLY A 83 -20.32 13.51 22.03
N TYR A 84 -19.04 13.56 22.43
CA TYR A 84 -18.01 14.32 21.74
C TYR A 84 -17.05 13.42 20.94
N LEU A 85 -16.67 13.84 19.74
CA LEU A 85 -15.63 13.19 18.92
C LEU A 85 -14.26 13.62 19.47
N VAL A 86 -13.50 12.68 20.03
CA VAL A 86 -12.14 12.91 20.54
C VAL A 86 -11.18 11.98 19.79
N GLY A 87 -10.07 12.52 19.28
CA GLY A 87 -9.02 11.77 18.58
C GLY A 87 -8.21 10.88 19.54
N THR A 88 -6.96 11.26 19.81
CA THR A 88 -6.09 10.55 20.76
C THR A 88 -6.56 10.65 22.23
N MET A 89 -6.05 9.74 23.07
CA MET A 89 -6.34 9.71 24.52
C MET A 89 -5.50 10.68 25.35
N ASP A 90 -4.57 11.40 24.72
CA ASP A 90 -3.52 12.18 25.42
C ASP A 90 -4.07 13.34 26.27
N ARG A 91 -5.32 13.76 26.03
CA ARG A 91 -5.97 14.87 26.73
C ARG A 91 -7.09 14.45 27.68
N TRP A 92 -7.21 13.16 27.97
CA TRP A 92 -8.30 12.66 28.79
C TRP A 92 -8.01 12.88 30.27
N ASN A 93 -9.06 13.19 31.04
CA ASN A 93 -8.95 13.19 32.50
C ASN A 93 -9.08 11.76 33.04
N ASP A 94 -8.63 11.56 34.27
CA ASP A 94 -8.55 10.22 34.89
C ASP A 94 -9.91 9.51 34.93
N ALA A 95 -10.99 10.27 35.16
CA ALA A 95 -12.35 9.73 35.20
C ALA A 95 -12.79 9.12 33.85
N LYS A 96 -12.43 9.74 32.72
CA LYS A 96 -12.78 9.23 31.38
C LYS A 96 -11.91 8.09 30.93
N THR A 97 -10.64 8.08 31.36
CA THR A 97 -9.75 6.94 31.15
C THR A 97 -10.26 5.69 31.87
N ALA A 98 -10.74 5.84 33.11
CA ALA A 98 -11.38 4.75 33.87
C ALA A 98 -12.67 4.25 33.19
N GLU A 99 -13.54 5.16 32.74
CA GLU A 99 -14.79 4.81 32.04
C GLU A 99 -14.54 4.00 30.74
N GLU A 100 -13.52 4.36 29.96
CA GLU A 100 -13.16 3.57 28.77
C GLU A 100 -12.49 2.24 29.12
N ALA A 101 -11.78 2.16 30.25
CA ALA A 101 -11.22 0.89 30.72
C ALA A 101 -12.34 -0.11 31.08
N ASP A 102 -13.47 0.38 31.61
CA ASP A 102 -14.65 -0.42 31.94
C ASP A 102 -15.48 -0.83 30.70
N ARG A 103 -15.11 -0.33 29.50
CA ARG A 103 -15.86 -0.59 28.28
C ARG A 103 -15.73 -2.05 27.83
N VAL A 104 -16.86 -2.75 27.80
CA VAL A 104 -16.95 -4.13 27.27
C VAL A 104 -16.98 -4.11 25.74
N LYS A 105 -16.03 -4.83 25.11
CA LYS A 105 -16.03 -5.05 23.66
C LYS A 105 -16.93 -6.23 23.32
N HIS A 106 -18.03 -5.98 22.64
CA HIS A 106 -18.83 -7.05 22.04
C HIS A 106 -18.14 -7.54 20.77
N SER A 107 -17.57 -8.74 20.80
CA SER A 107 -17.17 -9.45 19.60
C SER A 107 -18.40 -10.03 18.92
N VAL A 108 -18.44 -10.03 17.58
CA VAL A 108 -19.44 -10.81 16.86
C VAL A 108 -19.14 -12.29 17.10
N PRO A 109 -20.10 -13.12 17.58
CA PRO A 109 -19.87 -14.54 17.75
C PRO A 109 -19.55 -15.18 16.40
N ALA A 110 -18.50 -15.99 16.35
CA ALA A 110 -17.98 -16.65 15.15
C ALA A 110 -18.89 -17.80 14.64
N ASN A 111 -20.18 -17.52 14.42
CA ASN A 111 -21.12 -18.46 13.79
C ASN A 111 -21.52 -18.03 12.37
N CYS A 112 -20.59 -17.43 11.63
CA CYS A 112 -20.57 -17.51 10.18
C CYS A 112 -19.10 -17.73 9.78
N GLY A 113 -18.77 -18.98 9.49
CA GLY A 113 -17.39 -19.39 9.21
C GLY A 113 -16.88 -18.73 7.94
N CYS A 114 -15.80 -17.95 8.09
CA CYS A 114 -14.75 -17.80 7.10
C CYS A 114 -13.60 -16.98 7.71
N PHE A 115 -12.39 -17.49 7.51
CA PHE A 115 -11.09 -16.83 7.66
C PHE A 115 -10.32 -17.01 8.99
N GLU A 116 -9.75 -18.21 9.13
CA GLU A 116 -8.46 -18.41 9.80
C GLU A 116 -7.34 -17.89 8.90
N GLY A 117 -6.43 -17.10 9.45
CA GLY A 117 -5.24 -16.63 8.75
C GLY A 117 -4.38 -15.81 9.69
N LYS A 118 -3.43 -16.51 10.32
CA LYS A 118 -2.50 -16.03 11.32
C LYS A 118 -1.30 -15.33 10.68
#